data_AF-A0A6I4SJM0-F1
#
_entry.id   AF-A0A6I4SJM0-F1
#
_cell.length_a   1.000
_cell.length_b   1.000
_cell.length_c   1.000
_cell.angle_alpha   90.00
_cell.angle_beta   90.00
_cell.angle_gamma   90.00
#
_symmetry.space_group_name_H-M   'P 1'
#
loop_
_entity.id
_entity.type
_entity.pdbx_description
1 polymer ?
#
loop_
_entity_poly.entity_id
_entity_poly.type
_entity_poly.pdbx_seq_one_letter_code
_entity_poly.pdbx_strand_id
1 'polypeptide(L)'
;MSLIASQVVERRSRADVEFDPWMLLAFLYPLSKLVMIDFIGQLYLTDILGVALLIFMIRSPDFAARLGELRLLLILMGLWLASLIITDLLRQSAPEDFLRGWAKIIFFGVQIAALWLFLPRRRGYLIAFALGSSISWGLGVSERFAGYEWKFGYDRAAAFFVIGLICVGWRRWPLLRTLSPALLGALAIFVLFQNARSSFITILLAAGICGLVLAVERWPALQRSIRAPTFGLLLLVGAAGASLVNSGYASLAESGGLGAEARAKYAEQTAGDVPLIFGGRSESLISVKAIGDSPVIGHGSWAKDRRYVELYRSMRLRLGLPVHDNYFQTRELIPTHSYVLGAWVEAGALGALFWLYVLGLPFVAIYQLLGRNEPLLPLVAYLSIGLVWAIPFSPFGATERFIAAYQIVVLMWVIRSPSFVNDALKGRSLG
;
A
#
# COMPACT_ATOMS: atom_id res chain seq x y z
N MET A 1 29.65 37.14 -32.37
CA MET A 1 28.98 36.04 -33.11
C MET A 1 29.34 34.62 -32.62
N SER A 2 30.41 34.39 -31.83
CA SER A 2 30.77 33.04 -31.35
C SER A 2 29.96 32.52 -30.14
N LEU A 3 29.35 33.39 -29.33
CA LEU A 3 28.52 32.99 -28.19
C LEU A 3 27.18 32.35 -28.58
N ILE A 4 26.58 32.76 -29.70
CA ILE A 4 25.32 32.21 -30.19
C ILE A 4 25.53 30.79 -30.76
N ALA A 5 26.68 30.54 -31.41
CA ALA A 5 27.01 29.21 -31.92
C ALA A 5 27.21 28.18 -30.79
N SER A 6 27.80 28.58 -29.66
CA SER A 6 27.96 27.70 -28.50
C SER A 6 26.62 27.31 -27.84
N GLN A 7 25.66 28.24 -27.76
CA GLN A 7 24.33 27.94 -27.20
C GLN A 7 23.44 27.11 -28.16
N VAL A 8 23.71 27.15 -29.47
CA VAL A 8 22.99 26.33 -30.46
C VAL A 8 23.50 24.88 -30.47
N VAL A 9 24.80 24.67 -30.22
CA VAL A 9 25.37 23.31 -30.08
C VAL A 9 24.89 22.65 -28.78
N GLU A 10 24.78 23.40 -27.67
CA GLU A 10 24.31 22.85 -26.40
C GLU A 10 22.79 22.52 -26.40
N ARG A 11 21.99 23.22 -27.24
CA ARG A 11 20.57 22.91 -27.43
C ARG A 11 20.29 21.71 -28.35
N ARG A 12 21.27 21.26 -29.14
CA ARG A 12 21.14 20.12 -30.08
C ARG A 12 21.47 18.74 -29.47
N SER A 13 21.93 18.66 -28.22
CA SER A 13 21.96 17.38 -27.48
C SER A 13 20.59 16.98 -26.90
N ARG A 14 19.55 17.79 -27.14
CA ARG A 14 18.17 17.41 -26.83
C ARG A 14 17.62 16.47 -27.89
N ALA A 15 17.32 15.26 -27.41
CA ALA A 15 16.26 14.37 -27.88
C ALA A 15 16.63 13.16 -28.74
N ASP A 16 17.78 12.53 -28.51
CA ASP A 16 17.80 11.08 -28.62
C ASP A 16 17.15 10.53 -27.34
N VAL A 17 15.82 10.37 -27.38
CA VAL A 17 15.11 9.55 -26.40
C VAL A 17 15.54 8.12 -26.67
N GLU A 18 16.69 7.73 -26.13
CA GLU A 18 17.13 6.34 -26.21
C GLU A 18 16.05 5.48 -25.54
N PHE A 19 15.47 4.58 -26.34
CA PHE A 19 14.49 3.64 -25.87
C PHE A 19 15.11 2.77 -24.76
N ASP A 20 14.60 2.90 -23.54
CA ASP A 20 15.02 2.10 -22.40
C ASP A 20 14.07 0.89 -22.25
N PRO A 21 14.43 -0.32 -22.72
CA PRO A 21 13.56 -1.50 -22.63
C PRO A 21 13.18 -1.86 -21.19
N TRP A 22 13.99 -1.47 -20.21
CA TRP A 22 13.68 -1.67 -18.79
C TRP A 22 12.51 -0.82 -18.33
N MET A 23 12.29 0.34 -18.93
CA MET A 23 11.12 1.16 -18.64
C MET A 23 9.83 0.49 -19.13
N LEU A 24 9.88 -0.12 -20.32
CA LEU A 24 8.77 -0.93 -20.83
C LEU A 24 8.52 -2.13 -19.92
N LEU A 25 9.57 -2.84 -19.47
CA LEU A 25 9.42 -3.94 -18.53
C LEU A 25 8.78 -3.48 -17.21
N ALA A 26 9.21 -2.36 -16.63
CA ALA A 26 8.65 -1.80 -15.40
C ALA A 26 7.16 -1.44 -15.56
N PHE A 27 6.75 -0.95 -16.73
CA PHE A 27 5.36 -0.68 -17.07
C PHE A 27 4.52 -1.95 -17.29
N LEU A 28 5.06 -2.94 -18.01
CA LEU A 28 4.36 -4.20 -18.30
C LEU A 28 4.28 -5.15 -17.10
N TYR A 29 5.23 -5.05 -16.16
CA TYR A 29 5.28 -5.93 -14.99
C TYR A 29 3.98 -5.98 -14.19
N PRO A 30 3.38 -4.85 -13.73
CA PRO A 30 2.11 -4.89 -13.01
C PRO A 30 0.94 -5.39 -13.88
N LEU A 31 0.96 -5.22 -15.21
CA LEU A 31 -0.09 -5.75 -16.10
C LEU A 31 -0.16 -7.26 -16.09
N SER A 32 0.97 -7.95 -15.85
CA SER A 32 0.98 -9.40 -15.77
C SER A 32 0.07 -9.97 -14.67
N LYS A 33 -0.34 -9.19 -13.66
CA LYS A 33 -1.27 -9.68 -12.62
C LYS A 33 -2.68 -9.93 -13.15
N LEU A 34 -2.99 -9.48 -14.37
CA LEU A 34 -4.26 -9.76 -15.04
C LEU A 34 -4.37 -11.24 -15.45
N VAL A 35 -3.23 -11.92 -15.60
CA VAL A 35 -3.19 -13.34 -15.93
C VAL A 35 -3.06 -14.14 -14.63
N MET A 36 -4.11 -14.90 -14.33
CA MET A 36 -4.21 -15.78 -13.17
C MET A 36 -4.24 -17.24 -13.63
N ILE A 37 -3.50 -18.09 -12.92
CA ILE A 37 -3.41 -19.52 -13.12
C ILE A 37 -3.86 -20.18 -11.81
N ASP A 38 -4.87 -21.04 -11.89
CA ASP A 38 -5.33 -21.83 -10.75
C ASP A 38 -4.46 -23.09 -10.61
N PHE A 39 -3.50 -23.06 -9.69
CA PHE A 39 -2.61 -24.18 -9.38
C PHE A 39 -2.42 -24.30 -7.87
N ILE A 40 -3.13 -25.25 -7.24
CA ILE A 40 -3.32 -25.41 -5.78
C ILE A 40 -4.05 -24.22 -5.16
N GLY A 41 -3.63 -22.99 -5.43
CA GLY A 41 -4.35 -21.73 -5.20
C GLY A 41 -4.20 -20.79 -6.40
N GLN A 42 -4.34 -19.49 -6.16
CA GLN A 42 -4.21 -18.48 -7.22
C GLN A 42 -2.74 -18.07 -7.38
N LEU A 43 -2.15 -18.44 -8.52
CA LEU A 43 -0.83 -18.01 -8.94
C LEU A 43 -0.98 -16.99 -10.07
N TYR A 44 -0.35 -15.83 -9.95
CA TYR A 44 -0.39 -14.81 -11.00
C TYR A 44 0.85 -14.93 -11.88
N LEU A 45 0.74 -14.54 -13.15
CA LEU A 45 1.91 -14.47 -14.03
C LEU A 45 3.00 -13.55 -13.45
N THR A 46 2.61 -12.52 -12.68
CA THR A 46 3.55 -11.67 -11.93
C THR A 46 4.44 -12.46 -10.96
N ASP A 47 3.95 -13.53 -10.34
CA ASP A 47 4.76 -14.38 -9.45
C ASP A 47 5.88 -15.09 -10.21
N ILE A 48 5.54 -15.65 -11.37
CA ILE A 48 6.49 -16.34 -12.26
C ILE A 48 7.52 -15.33 -12.80
N LEU A 49 7.05 -14.17 -13.28
CA LEU A 49 7.92 -13.10 -13.76
C LEU A 49 8.80 -12.52 -12.65
N GLY A 50 8.33 -12.50 -11.40
CA GLY A 50 9.11 -12.05 -10.25
C GLY A 50 10.28 -12.98 -9.95
N VAL A 51 10.07 -14.30 -10.04
CA VAL A 51 11.15 -15.29 -9.92
C VAL A 51 12.16 -15.12 -11.07
N ALA A 52 11.67 -15.03 -12.31
CA ALA A 52 12.54 -14.83 -13.48
C ALA A 52 13.35 -13.52 -13.39
N LEU A 53 12.70 -12.43 -12.96
CA LEU A 53 13.35 -11.14 -12.74
C LEU A 53 14.39 -11.23 -11.63
N LEU A 54 14.09 -11.89 -10.50
CA LEU A 54 15.06 -12.08 -9.43
C LEU A 54 16.29 -12.87 -9.92
N ILE A 55 16.10 -13.99 -10.62
CA ILE A 55 17.18 -14.80 -11.19
C ILE A 55 18.05 -13.96 -12.14
N PHE A 56 17.42 -13.14 -12.97
CA PHE A 56 18.14 -12.25 -13.86
C PHE A 56 18.93 -11.17 -13.08
N MET A 57 18.34 -10.61 -12.02
CA MET A 57 18.96 -9.59 -11.16
C MET A 57 20.10 -10.14 -10.29
N ILE A 58 20.18 -11.44 -10.02
CA ILE A 58 21.32 -12.07 -9.32
C ILE A 58 22.63 -11.84 -10.07
N ARG A 59 22.58 -11.68 -11.40
CA ARG A 59 23.77 -11.42 -12.22
C ARG A 59 24.26 -9.97 -12.16
N SER A 60 23.55 -9.07 -11.47
CA SER A 60 23.99 -7.68 -11.36
C SER A 60 25.15 -7.56 -10.37
N PRO A 61 26.20 -6.76 -10.67
CA PRO A 61 27.38 -6.66 -9.81
C PRO A 61 27.07 -6.05 -8.43
N ASP A 62 25.99 -5.28 -8.33
CA ASP A 62 25.49 -4.64 -7.12
C ASP A 62 24.50 -5.51 -6.30
N PHE A 63 24.25 -6.76 -6.72
CA PHE A 63 23.20 -7.61 -6.15
C PHE A 63 23.31 -7.76 -4.63
N ALA A 64 24.47 -8.22 -4.13
CA ALA A 64 24.66 -8.50 -2.71
C ALA A 64 24.59 -7.23 -1.85
N ALA A 65 25.18 -6.12 -2.33
CA ALA A 65 25.15 -4.85 -1.63
C ALA A 65 23.73 -4.32 -1.47
N ARG A 66 22.94 -4.34 -2.55
CA ARG A 66 21.56 -3.85 -2.52
C ARG A 66 20.62 -4.76 -1.76
N LEU A 67 20.76 -6.09 -1.90
CA LEU A 67 19.95 -7.01 -1.11
C LEU A 67 20.28 -6.89 0.39
N GLY A 68 21.53 -6.55 0.74
CA GLY A 68 21.97 -6.24 2.10
C GLY A 68 21.19 -5.09 2.75
N GLU A 69 20.69 -4.12 1.97
CA GLU A 69 19.85 -3.03 2.48
C GLU A 69 18.47 -3.51 2.97
N LEU A 70 18.02 -4.67 2.48
CA LEU A 70 16.78 -5.34 2.89
C LEU A 70 17.00 -6.39 3.99
N ARG A 71 18.23 -6.57 4.50
CA ARG A 71 18.56 -7.67 5.42
C ARG A 71 17.57 -7.82 6.58
N LEU A 72 17.25 -6.73 7.28
CA LEU A 72 16.32 -6.77 8.41
C LEU A 72 14.92 -7.21 7.97
N LEU A 73 14.41 -6.66 6.86
CA LEU A 73 13.09 -7.00 6.32
C LEU A 73 13.03 -8.49 5.92
N LEU A 74 14.07 -9.00 5.25
CA LEU A 74 14.16 -10.40 4.84
C LEU A 74 14.30 -11.35 6.03
N ILE A 75 15.03 -10.96 7.08
CA ILE A 75 15.11 -11.74 8.33
C ILE A 75 13.73 -11.83 8.98
N LEU A 76 13.03 -10.71 9.16
CA LEU A 76 11.69 -10.70 9.77
C LEU A 76 10.68 -11.50 8.95
N MET A 77 10.77 -11.44 7.62
CA MET A 77 9.93 -12.24 6.74
C MET A 77 10.29 -13.73 6.79
N GLY A 78 11.57 -14.07 6.91
CA GLY A 78 12.04 -15.44 7.13
C GLY A 78 11.54 -15.99 8.47
N LEU A 79 11.54 -15.17 9.52
CA LEU A 79 10.95 -15.53 10.82
C LEU A 79 9.43 -15.73 10.72
N TRP A 80 8.73 -14.88 9.97
CA TRP A 80 7.30 -15.07 9.69
C TRP A 80 7.04 -16.41 8.98
N LEU A 81 7.78 -16.72 7.91
CA LEU A 81 7.65 -17.97 7.18
C LEU A 81 7.97 -19.19 8.06
N ALA A 82 9.08 -19.14 8.81
CA ALA A 82 9.47 -20.23 9.71
C ALA A 82 8.42 -20.47 10.79
N SER A 83 7.87 -19.40 11.37
CA SER A 83 6.77 -19.49 12.34
C SER A 83 5.54 -20.17 11.72
N LEU A 84 5.14 -19.76 10.50
CA LEU A 84 4.01 -20.36 9.81
C LEU A 84 4.22 -21.86 9.52
N ILE A 85 5.42 -22.25 9.05
CA ILE A 85 5.77 -23.66 8.81
C ILE A 85 5.66 -24.47 10.10
N ILE A 86 6.25 -23.97 11.20
CA ILE A 86 6.18 -24.64 12.52
C ILE A 86 4.71 -24.79 12.95
N THR A 87 3.92 -23.72 12.81
CA THR A 87 2.51 -23.75 13.17
C THR A 87 1.73 -24.75 12.34
N ASP A 88 1.95 -24.80 11.02
CA ASP A 88 1.28 -25.78 10.15
C ASP A 88 1.63 -27.22 10.52
N LEU A 89 2.88 -27.49 10.88
CA LEU A 89 3.30 -28.82 11.34
C LEU A 89 2.66 -29.18 12.69
N LEU A 90 2.60 -28.23 13.63
CA LEU A 90 1.98 -28.43 14.95
C LEU A 90 0.46 -28.57 14.88
N ARG A 91 -0.19 -27.86 13.95
CA ARG A 91 -1.64 -27.86 13.74
C ARG A 91 -2.09 -28.94 12.75
N GLN A 92 -1.15 -29.63 12.10
CA GLN A 92 -1.43 -30.61 11.04
C GLN A 92 -2.32 -30.03 9.94
N SER A 93 -2.01 -28.81 9.51
CA SER A 93 -2.74 -28.13 8.44
C SER A 93 -2.77 -29.00 7.17
N ALA A 94 -3.87 -28.95 6.43
CA ALA A 94 -3.99 -29.69 5.18
C ALA A 94 -2.90 -29.25 4.17
N PRO A 95 -2.36 -30.16 3.33
CA PRO A 95 -1.32 -29.82 2.37
C PRO A 95 -1.65 -28.65 1.44
N GLU A 96 -2.88 -28.62 0.94
CA GLU A 96 -3.38 -27.52 0.12
C GLU A 96 -3.35 -26.16 0.83
N ASP A 97 -3.63 -26.14 2.14
CA ASP A 97 -3.70 -24.92 2.94
C ASP A 97 -2.30 -24.42 3.29
N PHE A 98 -1.40 -25.29 3.77
CA PHE A 98 -0.03 -24.87 4.07
C PHE A 98 0.77 -24.50 2.82
N LEU A 99 0.57 -25.19 1.69
CA LEU A 99 1.25 -24.83 0.44
C LEU A 99 0.84 -23.43 -0.05
N ARG A 100 -0.44 -23.08 0.08
CA ARG A 100 -0.93 -21.72 -0.21
C ARG A 100 -0.33 -20.69 0.76
N GLY A 101 -0.28 -21.02 2.05
CA GLY A 101 0.37 -20.23 3.11
C GLY A 101 1.82 -19.88 2.80
N TRP A 102 2.62 -20.91 2.56
CA TRP A 102 4.05 -20.77 2.33
C TRP A 102 4.31 -20.06 1.01
N ALA A 103 3.61 -20.44 -0.06
CA ALA A 103 3.73 -19.78 -1.36
C ALA A 103 3.39 -18.28 -1.28
N LYS A 104 2.35 -17.90 -0.53
CA LYS A 104 1.96 -16.50 -0.32
C LYS A 104 3.14 -15.66 0.21
N ILE A 105 3.84 -16.15 1.23
CA ILE A 105 4.98 -15.44 1.85
C ILE A 105 6.22 -15.51 0.96
N ILE A 106 6.53 -16.67 0.38
CA ILE A 106 7.70 -16.85 -0.50
C ILE A 106 7.61 -15.92 -1.71
N PHE A 107 6.47 -15.95 -2.42
CA PHE A 107 6.30 -15.07 -3.58
C PHE A 107 6.29 -13.60 -3.18
N PHE A 108 5.70 -13.23 -2.05
CA PHE A 108 5.80 -11.87 -1.55
C PHE A 108 7.26 -11.42 -1.32
N GLY A 109 8.08 -12.29 -0.76
CA GLY A 109 9.52 -12.05 -0.59
C GLY A 109 10.29 -11.93 -1.90
N VAL A 110 9.99 -12.81 -2.86
CA VAL A 110 10.54 -12.73 -4.22
C VAL A 110 10.16 -11.41 -4.88
N GLN A 111 8.89 -10.98 -4.76
CA GLN A 111 8.42 -9.71 -5.31
C GLN A 111 9.18 -8.52 -4.70
N ILE A 112 9.32 -8.47 -3.37
CA ILE A 112 10.08 -7.41 -2.70
C ILE A 112 11.52 -7.39 -3.20
N ALA A 113 12.20 -8.54 -3.22
CA ALA A 113 13.60 -8.62 -3.64
C ALA A 113 13.80 -8.24 -5.12
N ALA A 114 12.98 -8.80 -6.02
CA ALA A 114 13.03 -8.52 -7.45
C ALA A 114 12.77 -7.04 -7.75
N LEU A 115 11.71 -6.47 -7.18
CA LEU A 115 11.35 -5.07 -7.38
C LEU A 115 12.36 -4.11 -6.73
N TRP A 116 12.94 -4.46 -5.57
CA TRP A 116 13.98 -3.68 -4.92
C TRP A 116 15.28 -3.63 -5.72
N LEU A 117 15.69 -4.75 -6.32
CA LEU A 117 16.86 -4.79 -7.18
C LEU A 117 16.59 -4.01 -8.47
N PHE A 118 15.37 -4.08 -8.99
CA PHE A 118 15.01 -3.50 -10.28
C PHE A 118 14.66 -2.00 -10.22
N LEU A 119 13.56 -1.63 -9.55
CA LEU A 119 12.93 -0.31 -9.69
C LEU A 119 13.76 0.88 -9.17
N PRO A 120 14.42 0.81 -7.99
CA PRO A 120 15.18 1.94 -7.43
C PRO A 120 16.36 2.44 -8.28
N ARG A 121 16.75 1.71 -9.35
CA ARG A 121 17.82 2.12 -10.26
C ARG A 121 17.52 3.43 -10.99
N ARG A 122 16.25 3.67 -11.33
CA ARG A 122 15.81 4.90 -11.99
C ARG A 122 14.43 5.28 -11.49
N ARG A 123 14.24 6.55 -11.12
CA ARG A 123 12.91 7.12 -10.78
C ARG A 123 11.87 6.84 -11.86
N GLY A 124 12.29 6.81 -13.13
CA GLY A 124 11.44 6.46 -14.27
C GLY A 124 10.80 5.07 -14.16
N TYR A 125 11.48 4.08 -13.58
CA TYR A 125 10.93 2.72 -13.42
C TYR A 125 9.81 2.69 -12.38
N LEU A 126 9.95 3.44 -11.28
CA LEU A 126 8.87 3.60 -10.29
C LEU A 126 7.64 4.26 -10.93
N ILE A 127 7.84 5.31 -11.73
CA ILE A 127 6.75 6.00 -12.42
C ILE A 127 6.09 5.07 -13.46
N ALA A 128 6.88 4.34 -14.25
CA ALA A 128 6.40 3.38 -15.23
C ALA A 128 5.58 2.27 -14.55
N PHE A 129 6.04 1.74 -13.41
CA PHE A 129 5.30 0.76 -12.62
C PHE A 129 3.98 1.32 -12.09
N ALA A 130 3.95 2.58 -11.62
CA ALA A 130 2.71 3.23 -11.21
C ALA A 130 1.70 3.34 -12.38
N LEU A 131 2.15 3.78 -13.56
CA LEU A 131 1.30 3.86 -14.75
C LEU A 131 0.81 2.48 -15.23
N GLY A 132 1.66 1.46 -15.21
CA GLY A 132 1.26 0.09 -15.50
C GLY A 132 0.24 -0.44 -14.49
N SER A 133 0.41 -0.08 -13.21
CA SER A 133 -0.53 -0.42 -12.14
C SER A 133 -1.89 0.24 -12.35
N SER A 134 -1.93 1.46 -12.89
CA SER A 134 -3.19 2.13 -13.25
C SER A 134 -4.01 1.29 -14.21
N ILE A 135 -3.41 0.89 -15.34
CA ILE A 135 -4.11 0.09 -16.36
C ILE A 135 -4.48 -1.28 -15.79
N SER A 136 -3.60 -1.89 -15.02
CA SER A 136 -3.86 -3.19 -14.43
C SER A 136 -5.00 -3.18 -13.41
N TRP A 137 -5.16 -2.12 -12.63
CA TRP A 137 -6.33 -1.95 -11.75
C TRP A 137 -7.61 -1.64 -12.53
N GLY A 138 -7.51 -0.90 -13.65
CA GLY A 138 -8.66 -0.63 -14.51
C GLY A 138 -9.18 -1.88 -15.21
N LEU A 139 -8.29 -2.68 -15.80
CA LEU A 139 -8.69 -3.90 -16.52
C LEU A 139 -8.91 -5.12 -15.61
N GLY A 140 -8.44 -5.05 -14.36
CA GLY A 140 -8.49 -6.17 -13.41
C GLY A 140 -9.80 -6.28 -12.62
N VAL A 141 -10.80 -5.42 -12.88
CA VAL A 141 -12.09 -5.48 -12.19
C VAL A 141 -12.89 -6.65 -12.75
N SER A 142 -13.22 -7.63 -11.90
CA SER A 142 -14.05 -8.77 -12.29
C SER A 142 -15.49 -8.32 -12.59
N GLU A 143 -16.11 -8.96 -13.59
CA GLU A 143 -17.54 -8.78 -13.91
C GLU A 143 -18.47 -9.04 -12.71
N ARG A 144 -18.02 -9.84 -11.72
CA ARG A 144 -18.77 -10.09 -10.47
C ARG A 144 -18.98 -8.82 -9.62
N PHE A 145 -18.22 -7.76 -9.91
CA PHE A 145 -18.33 -6.45 -9.27
C PHE A 145 -18.98 -5.40 -10.16
N ALA A 146 -19.74 -5.81 -11.18
CA ALA A 146 -20.53 -4.90 -12.00
C ALA A 146 -21.42 -4.01 -11.11
N GLY A 147 -21.39 -2.70 -11.33
CA GLY A 147 -22.03 -1.66 -10.50
C GLY A 147 -21.24 -1.22 -9.26
N TYR A 148 -20.14 -1.90 -8.92
CA TYR A 148 -19.25 -1.57 -7.80
C TYR A 148 -17.78 -1.40 -8.22
N GLU A 149 -17.52 -1.16 -9.50
CA GLU A 149 -16.19 -1.14 -10.11
C GLU A 149 -15.27 -0.09 -9.48
N TRP A 150 -15.83 1.07 -9.13
CA TRP A 150 -15.12 2.15 -8.43
C TRP A 150 -14.65 1.77 -7.04
N LYS A 151 -15.32 0.84 -6.37
CA LYS A 151 -14.91 0.36 -5.04
C LYS A 151 -13.82 -0.72 -5.13
N PHE A 152 -13.76 -1.44 -6.24
CA PHE A 152 -12.92 -2.64 -6.38
C PHE A 152 -11.76 -2.49 -7.38
N GLY A 153 -11.62 -1.37 -8.08
CA GLY A 153 -10.41 -1.10 -8.87
C GLY A 153 -10.29 0.27 -9.53
N TYR A 154 -11.37 0.89 -10.03
CA TYR A 154 -11.25 2.14 -10.81
C TYR A 154 -10.72 3.31 -9.99
N ASP A 155 -11.00 3.35 -8.69
CA ASP A 155 -10.43 4.31 -7.75
C ASP A 155 -8.90 4.27 -7.70
N ARG A 156 -8.32 3.07 -7.54
CA ARG A 156 -6.86 2.85 -7.53
C ARG A 156 -6.27 3.10 -8.91
N ALA A 157 -6.96 2.71 -9.97
CA ALA A 157 -6.56 3.00 -11.34
C ALA A 157 -6.41 4.52 -11.54
N ALA A 158 -7.46 5.29 -11.23
CA ALA A 158 -7.47 6.74 -11.34
C ALA A 158 -6.39 7.41 -10.48
N ALA A 159 -6.18 6.93 -9.24
CA ALA A 159 -5.13 7.44 -8.36
C ALA A 159 -3.74 7.24 -8.96
N PHE A 160 -3.42 6.03 -9.40
CA PHE A 160 -2.13 5.74 -10.04
C PHE A 160 -1.93 6.51 -11.35
N PHE A 161 -2.99 6.70 -12.13
CA PHE A 161 -2.95 7.49 -13.36
C PHE A 161 -2.58 8.95 -13.08
N VAL A 162 -3.33 9.62 -12.20
CA VAL A 162 -3.11 11.03 -11.85
C VAL A 162 -1.73 11.23 -11.24
N ILE A 163 -1.32 10.36 -10.31
CA ILE A 163 0.00 10.40 -9.68
C ILE A 163 1.10 10.19 -10.72
N GLY A 164 0.94 9.20 -11.60
CA GLY A 164 1.88 8.89 -12.68
C GLY A 164 2.05 10.09 -13.61
N LEU A 165 0.96 10.72 -14.04
CA LEU A 165 1.00 11.93 -14.88
C LEU A 165 1.70 13.10 -14.19
N ILE A 166 1.44 13.34 -12.90
CA ILE A 166 2.16 14.37 -12.13
C ILE A 166 3.66 14.06 -12.10
N CYS A 167 4.03 12.79 -11.85
CA CYS A 167 5.43 12.36 -11.76
C CYS A 167 6.16 12.25 -13.10
N VAL A 168 5.46 12.11 -14.23
CA VAL A 168 6.07 12.26 -15.57
C VAL A 168 6.20 13.74 -15.91
N GLY A 169 5.12 14.50 -15.72
CA GLY A 169 4.99 15.87 -16.16
C GLY A 169 5.83 16.88 -15.39
N TRP A 170 6.21 16.61 -14.13
CA TRP A 170 6.94 17.59 -13.30
C TRP A 170 8.25 18.09 -13.94
N ARG A 171 8.93 17.25 -14.74
CA ARG A 171 10.18 17.64 -15.42
C ARG A 171 9.94 18.79 -16.40
N ARG A 172 8.80 18.78 -17.08
CA ARG A 172 8.42 19.79 -18.07
C ARG A 172 7.64 20.94 -17.44
N TRP A 173 6.84 20.63 -16.42
CA TRP A 173 5.94 21.54 -15.72
C TRP A 173 6.04 21.32 -14.20
N PRO A 174 7.03 21.93 -13.52
CA PRO A 174 7.20 21.79 -12.07
C PRO A 174 5.96 22.19 -11.26
N LEU A 175 5.10 23.04 -11.83
CA LEU A 175 3.80 23.42 -11.26
C LEU A 175 2.92 22.21 -10.94
N LEU A 176 3.00 21.12 -11.71
CA LEU A 176 2.21 19.91 -11.45
C LEU A 176 2.52 19.28 -10.08
N ARG A 177 3.77 19.37 -9.62
CA ARG A 177 4.14 18.94 -8.26
C ARG A 177 3.47 19.82 -7.22
N THR A 178 3.52 21.14 -7.40
CA THR A 178 2.89 22.09 -6.48
C THR A 178 1.37 21.97 -6.45
N LEU A 179 0.74 21.62 -7.58
CA LEU A 179 -0.69 21.39 -7.71
C LEU A 179 -1.12 19.98 -7.28
N SER A 180 -0.20 19.09 -6.92
CA SER A 180 -0.54 17.71 -6.56
C SER A 180 -1.56 17.59 -5.41
N PRO A 181 -1.54 18.41 -4.34
CA PRO A 181 -2.58 18.35 -3.31
C PRO A 181 -3.96 18.67 -3.86
N ALA A 182 -4.07 19.67 -4.74
CA ALA A 182 -5.34 20.08 -5.33
C ALA A 182 -5.88 19.02 -6.31
N LEU A 183 -5.01 18.46 -7.17
CA LEU A 183 -5.39 17.41 -8.12
C LEU A 183 -5.83 16.13 -7.42
N LEU A 184 -5.11 15.71 -6.38
CA LEU A 184 -5.50 14.56 -5.56
C LEU A 184 -6.75 14.84 -4.72
N GLY A 185 -6.91 16.05 -4.20
CA GLY A 185 -8.12 16.47 -3.48
C GLY A 185 -9.36 16.43 -4.37
N ALA A 186 -9.26 16.94 -5.61
CA ALA A 186 -10.33 16.86 -6.60
C ALA A 186 -10.69 15.40 -6.94
N LEU A 187 -9.68 14.54 -7.13
CA LEU A 187 -9.91 13.11 -7.35
C LEU A 187 -10.58 12.46 -6.12
N ALA A 188 -10.15 12.79 -4.91
CA ALA A 188 -10.76 12.27 -3.69
C ALA A 188 -12.25 12.62 -3.61
N ILE A 189 -12.60 13.88 -3.86
CA ILE A 189 -14.00 14.34 -3.89
C ILE A 189 -14.78 13.57 -4.96
N PHE A 190 -14.23 13.38 -6.15
CA PHE A 190 -14.87 12.57 -7.18
C PHE A 190 -15.12 11.12 -6.71
N VAL A 191 -14.11 10.47 -6.12
CA VAL A 191 -14.18 9.09 -5.61
C VAL A 191 -15.19 8.96 -4.46
N LEU A 192 -15.38 10.02 -3.66
CA LEU A 192 -16.41 10.06 -2.61
C LEU A 192 -17.83 9.88 -3.19
N PHE A 193 -18.13 10.56 -4.30
CA PHE A 193 -19.43 10.42 -4.98
C PHE A 193 -19.63 9.05 -5.63
N GLN A 194 -18.56 8.28 -5.84
CA GLN A 194 -18.62 6.90 -6.34
C GLN A 194 -18.76 5.85 -5.23
N ASN A 195 -19.14 6.26 -4.01
CA ASN A 195 -19.33 5.38 -2.83
C ASN A 195 -18.07 4.57 -2.45
N ALA A 196 -16.87 5.01 -2.88
CA ALA A 196 -15.58 4.38 -2.61
C ALA A 196 -14.88 5.02 -1.39
N ARG A 197 -15.54 4.92 -0.23
CA ARG A 197 -15.16 5.60 1.03
C ARG A 197 -13.70 5.44 1.46
N SER A 198 -13.20 4.20 1.48
CA SER A 198 -11.81 3.94 1.93
C SER A 198 -10.81 4.65 1.04
N SER A 199 -11.08 4.64 -0.27
CA SER A 199 -10.20 5.24 -1.26
C SER A 199 -10.26 6.76 -1.22
N PHE A 200 -11.45 7.35 -1.03
CA PHE A 200 -11.60 8.77 -0.71
C PHE A 200 -10.69 9.20 0.45
N ILE A 201 -10.77 8.51 1.60
CA ILE A 201 -9.96 8.84 2.77
C ILE A 201 -8.47 8.69 2.43
N THR A 202 -8.06 7.60 1.78
CA THR A 202 -6.65 7.39 1.46
C THR A 202 -6.07 8.45 0.51
N ILE A 203 -6.81 8.85 -0.52
CA ILE A 203 -6.38 9.86 -1.50
C ILE A 203 -6.39 11.25 -0.85
N LEU A 204 -7.40 11.58 -0.03
CA LEU A 204 -7.48 12.85 0.67
C LEU A 204 -6.33 13.03 1.68
N LEU A 205 -6.01 11.98 2.45
CA LEU A 205 -4.87 12.03 3.37
C LEU A 205 -3.53 12.12 2.61
N ALA A 206 -3.40 11.45 1.47
CA ALA A 206 -2.23 11.60 0.60
C ALA A 206 -2.09 13.04 0.06
N ALA A 207 -3.20 13.66 -0.33
CA ALA A 207 -3.25 15.07 -0.71
C ALA A 207 -2.83 15.98 0.44
N GLY A 208 -3.32 15.72 1.66
CA GLY A 208 -2.94 16.42 2.88
C GLY A 208 -1.44 16.33 3.18
N ILE A 209 -0.83 15.14 3.06
CA ILE A 209 0.62 14.97 3.20
C ILE A 209 1.38 15.76 2.13
N CYS A 210 0.94 15.73 0.87
CA CYS A 210 1.57 16.52 -0.18
C CYS A 210 1.52 18.02 0.16
N GLY A 211 0.37 18.51 0.62
CA GLY A 211 0.19 19.90 1.05
C GLY A 211 1.10 20.27 2.21
N LEU A 212 1.20 19.40 3.22
CA LEU A 212 2.07 19.57 4.38
C LEU A 212 3.55 19.63 3.97
N VAL A 213 4.03 18.67 3.17
CA VAL A 213 5.43 18.63 2.72
C VAL A 213 5.76 19.88 1.91
N LEU A 214 4.90 20.27 0.97
CA LEU A 214 5.11 21.48 0.17
C LEU A 214 5.06 22.77 1.00
N ALA A 215 4.24 22.83 2.05
CA ALA A 215 4.20 23.96 2.96
C ALA A 215 5.48 24.06 3.80
N VAL A 216 5.97 22.93 4.32
CA VAL A 216 7.23 22.85 5.08
C VAL A 216 8.43 23.21 4.20
N GLU A 217 8.46 22.74 2.95
CA GLU A 217 9.52 23.08 1.98
C GLU A 217 9.64 24.59 1.71
N ARG A 218 8.52 25.32 1.75
CA ARG A 218 8.54 26.78 1.57
C ARG A 218 9.20 27.49 2.74
N TRP A 219 9.23 26.88 3.93
CA TRP A 219 9.64 27.50 5.20
C TRP A 219 10.84 26.74 5.81
N PRO A 220 12.08 27.02 5.37
CA PRO A 220 13.27 26.28 5.82
C PRO A 220 13.50 26.32 7.34
N ALA A 221 13.04 27.38 8.02
CA ALA A 221 13.11 27.46 9.48
C ALA A 221 12.25 26.37 10.17
N LEU A 222 11.04 26.12 9.63
CA LEU A 222 10.15 25.06 10.10
C LEU A 222 10.76 23.68 9.80
N GLN A 223 11.33 23.49 8.63
CA GLN A 223 12.01 22.25 8.26
C GLN A 223 13.13 21.87 9.23
N ARG A 224 13.90 22.86 9.73
CA ARG A 224 14.95 22.64 10.74
C ARG A 224 14.40 22.37 12.15
N SER A 225 13.18 22.82 12.45
CA SER A 225 12.57 22.65 13.78
C SER A 225 11.85 21.31 13.94
N ILE A 226 11.46 20.66 12.83
CA ILE A 226 10.76 19.36 12.86
C ILE A 226 11.71 18.26 13.36
N ARG A 227 11.67 18.02 14.66
CA ARG A 227 12.28 16.87 15.32
C ARG A 227 11.24 15.76 15.50
N ALA A 228 11.69 14.57 15.93
CA ALA A 228 10.80 13.44 16.25
C ALA A 228 9.57 13.80 17.10
N PRO A 229 9.65 14.58 18.20
CA PRO A 229 8.45 14.93 18.98
C PRO A 229 7.47 15.83 18.20
N THR A 230 7.98 16.81 17.44
CA THR A 230 7.16 17.67 16.58
C THR A 230 6.47 16.85 15.48
N PHE A 231 7.18 15.89 14.91
CA PHE A 231 6.59 14.95 13.95
C PHE A 231 5.50 14.09 14.61
N GLY A 232 5.72 13.61 15.84
CA GLY A 232 4.69 12.94 16.63
C GLY A 232 3.44 13.79 16.83
N LEU A 233 3.59 15.08 17.13
CA LEU A 233 2.47 16.02 17.22
C LEU A 233 1.75 16.19 15.86
N LEU A 234 2.50 16.30 14.76
CA LEU A 234 1.92 16.35 13.41
C LEU A 234 1.11 15.09 13.08
N LEU A 235 1.55 13.91 13.51
CA LEU A 235 0.80 12.67 13.36
C LEU A 235 -0.49 12.67 14.18
N LEU A 236 -0.46 13.19 15.42
CA LEU A 236 -1.67 13.33 16.25
C LEU A 236 -2.67 14.30 15.62
N VAL A 237 -2.20 15.44 15.11
CA VAL A 237 -3.04 16.40 14.36
C VAL A 237 -3.60 15.75 13.09
N GLY A 238 -2.78 14.98 12.36
CA GLY A 238 -3.20 14.23 11.19
C GLY A 238 -4.28 13.19 11.52
N ALA A 239 -4.15 12.47 12.64
CA ALA A 239 -5.13 11.51 13.11
C ALA A 239 -6.45 12.19 13.51
N ALA A 240 -6.39 13.34 14.20
CA ALA A 240 -7.56 14.14 14.51
C ALA A 240 -8.25 14.65 13.22
N GLY A 241 -7.48 15.10 12.24
CA GLY A 241 -7.99 15.49 10.93
C GLY A 241 -8.66 14.34 10.17
N ALA A 242 -8.06 13.14 10.18
CA ALA A 242 -8.66 11.94 9.60
C ALA A 242 -9.98 11.56 10.29
N SER A 243 -10.05 11.69 11.62
CA SER A 243 -11.27 11.48 12.39
C SER A 243 -12.34 12.50 12.00
N LEU A 244 -11.99 13.78 11.84
CA LEU A 244 -12.91 14.83 11.41
C LEU A 244 -13.46 14.56 10.00
N VAL A 245 -12.61 14.15 9.06
CA VAL A 245 -13.03 13.75 7.71
C VAL A 245 -14.01 12.58 7.77
N ASN A 246 -13.73 11.59 8.62
CA ASN A 246 -14.60 10.44 8.80
C ASN A 246 -15.97 10.83 9.38
N SER A 247 -16.00 11.75 10.34
CA SER A 247 -17.25 12.31 10.88
C SER A 247 -18.01 13.16 9.87
N GLY A 248 -17.30 13.93 9.04
CA GLY A 248 -17.89 14.69 7.93
C GLY A 248 -18.55 13.78 6.90
N TYR A 249 -17.88 12.67 6.54
CA TYR A 249 -18.48 11.63 5.70
C TYR A 249 -19.76 11.05 6.32
N ALA A 250 -19.73 10.72 7.62
CA ALA A 250 -20.87 10.17 8.33
C ALA A 250 -22.08 11.10 8.28
N SER A 251 -21.87 12.39 8.55
CA SER A 251 -22.92 13.42 8.46
C SER A 251 -23.47 13.59 7.03
N LEU A 252 -22.60 13.57 6.01
CA LEU A 252 -23.02 13.65 4.60
C LEU A 252 -23.79 12.40 4.13
N ALA A 253 -23.41 11.20 4.61
CA ALA A 253 -24.12 9.97 4.32
C ALA A 253 -25.49 9.94 5.01
N GLU A 254 -25.56 10.35 6.27
CA GLU A 254 -26.78 10.37 7.08
C GLU A 254 -27.82 11.36 6.53
N SER A 255 -27.37 12.56 6.15
CA SER A 255 -28.22 13.58 5.51
C SER A 255 -28.71 13.19 4.11
N GLY A 256 -28.15 12.15 3.51
CA GLY A 256 -28.46 11.73 2.14
C GLY A 256 -27.75 12.56 1.06
N GLY A 257 -26.82 13.45 1.43
CA GLY A 257 -26.05 14.26 0.48
C GLY A 257 -25.15 13.44 -0.46
N LEU A 258 -24.85 12.19 -0.09
CA LEU A 258 -24.13 11.22 -0.93
C LEU A 258 -25.04 10.27 -1.72
N GLY A 259 -26.36 10.49 -1.70
CA GLY A 259 -27.36 9.64 -2.35
C GLY A 259 -27.97 8.56 -1.44
N ALA A 260 -29.08 7.98 -1.91
CA ALA A 260 -29.89 7.03 -1.14
C ALA A 260 -29.14 5.74 -0.79
N GLU A 261 -28.32 5.21 -1.70
CA GLU A 261 -27.55 3.98 -1.47
C GLU A 261 -26.50 4.17 -0.36
N ALA A 262 -25.77 5.30 -0.36
CA ALA A 262 -24.80 5.62 0.67
C ALA A 262 -25.47 5.77 2.04
N ARG A 263 -26.67 6.40 2.09
CA ARG A 263 -27.47 6.54 3.30
C ARG A 263 -27.96 5.19 3.83
N ALA A 264 -28.51 4.33 2.96
CA ALA A 264 -28.98 3.00 3.35
C ALA A 264 -27.84 2.15 3.93
N LYS A 265 -26.70 2.13 3.24
CA LYS A 265 -25.51 1.41 3.70
C LYS A 265 -24.93 1.98 5.00
N TYR A 266 -24.95 3.30 5.18
CA TYR A 266 -24.55 3.93 6.43
C TYR A 266 -25.45 3.47 7.57
N ALA A 267 -26.78 3.54 7.38
CA ALA A 267 -27.75 3.09 8.37
C ALA A 267 -27.59 1.60 8.73
N GLU A 268 -27.30 0.74 7.75
CA GLU A 268 -26.99 -0.68 8.00
C GLU A 268 -25.70 -0.88 8.80
N GLN A 269 -24.66 -0.07 8.55
CA GLN A 269 -23.36 -0.18 9.21
C GLN A 269 -23.33 0.45 10.61
N THR A 270 -24.28 1.33 10.92
CA THR A 270 -24.47 1.93 12.24
C THR A 270 -25.65 1.34 13.01
N ALA A 271 -26.30 0.31 12.47
CA ALA A 271 -27.36 -0.39 13.19
C ALA A 271 -26.80 -0.98 14.50
N GLY A 272 -27.43 -0.66 15.64
CA GLY A 272 -27.17 -1.28 16.94
C GLY A 272 -26.06 -0.66 17.81
N ASP A 273 -25.96 0.68 17.86
CA ASP A 273 -25.01 1.43 18.71
C ASP A 273 -23.53 1.06 18.54
N VAL A 274 -23.18 0.45 17.40
CA VAL A 274 -21.79 0.09 17.08
C VAL A 274 -21.11 1.25 16.37
N PRO A 275 -19.90 1.66 16.80
CA PRO A 275 -19.12 2.63 16.04
C PRO A 275 -18.90 2.13 14.61
N LEU A 276 -19.08 3.03 13.64
CA LEU A 276 -19.04 2.75 12.21
C LEU A 276 -17.82 1.93 11.73
N ILE A 277 -16.66 2.09 12.39
CA ILE A 277 -15.44 1.33 12.08
C ILE A 277 -15.62 -0.16 12.43
N PHE A 278 -16.22 -0.47 13.59
CA PHE A 278 -16.47 -1.83 14.03
C PHE A 278 -17.64 -2.48 13.27
N GLY A 279 -18.66 -1.71 12.89
CA GLY A 279 -19.79 -2.20 12.09
C GLY A 279 -19.35 -2.71 10.70
N GLY A 280 -18.42 -2.00 10.06
CA GLY A 280 -17.89 -2.39 8.74
C GLY A 280 -16.76 -3.42 8.75
N ARG A 281 -16.16 -3.72 9.92
CA ARG A 281 -14.95 -4.56 10.08
C ARG A 281 -15.01 -5.41 11.35
N SER A 282 -16.16 -6.04 11.60
CA SER A 282 -16.40 -6.83 12.81
C SER A 282 -15.50 -8.08 12.89
N GLU A 283 -14.89 -8.51 11.79
CA GLU A 283 -13.97 -9.66 11.73
C GLU A 283 -12.69 -9.41 12.55
N SER A 284 -12.28 -8.15 12.73
CA SER A 284 -11.13 -7.81 13.56
C SER A 284 -11.32 -8.23 15.02
N LEU A 285 -12.54 -8.16 15.54
CA LEU A 285 -12.84 -8.58 16.92
C LEU A 285 -12.67 -10.10 17.10
N ILE A 286 -13.06 -10.86 16.08
CA ILE A 286 -12.90 -12.32 16.07
C ILE A 286 -11.44 -12.71 15.90
N SER A 287 -10.70 -11.98 15.07
CA SER A 287 -9.26 -12.16 14.95
C SER A 287 -8.55 -11.94 16.29
N VAL A 288 -8.92 -10.91 17.07
CA VAL A 288 -8.36 -10.67 18.41
C VAL A 288 -8.67 -11.83 19.36
N LYS A 289 -9.88 -12.38 19.32
CA LYS A 289 -10.23 -13.55 20.13
C LYS A 289 -9.40 -14.78 19.71
N ALA A 290 -9.24 -15.03 18.41
CA ALA A 290 -8.41 -16.11 17.91
C ALA A 290 -6.94 -15.95 18.31
N ILE A 291 -6.40 -14.73 18.23
CA ILE A 291 -5.05 -14.41 18.73
C ILE A 291 -4.95 -14.71 20.22
N GLY A 292 -5.94 -14.33 21.04
CA GLY A 292 -5.96 -14.64 22.46
C GLY A 292 -5.91 -16.14 22.78
N ASP A 293 -6.52 -16.97 21.94
CA ASP A 293 -6.52 -18.43 22.09
C ASP A 293 -5.17 -19.08 21.65
N SER A 294 -4.38 -18.44 20.77
CA SER A 294 -3.06 -18.94 20.33
C SER A 294 -2.11 -17.80 19.91
N PRO A 295 -1.59 -16.99 20.86
CA PRO A 295 -0.91 -15.73 20.53
C PRO A 295 0.51 -15.93 20.00
N VAL A 296 1.21 -16.97 20.46
CA VAL A 296 2.62 -17.19 20.12
C VAL A 296 2.74 -17.99 18.83
N ILE A 297 1.98 -19.09 18.72
CA ILE A 297 2.09 -20.05 17.61
C ILE A 297 1.10 -19.70 16.49
N GLY A 298 -0.12 -19.27 16.82
CA GLY A 298 -1.19 -19.10 15.82
C GLY A 298 -1.96 -20.39 15.54
N HIS A 299 -2.73 -20.39 14.44
CA HIS A 299 -3.72 -21.40 14.06
C HIS A 299 -3.41 -22.11 12.73
N GLY A 300 -2.36 -21.70 12.02
CA GLY A 300 -1.93 -22.31 10.76
C GLY A 300 -2.42 -21.55 9.53
N SER A 301 -1.87 -21.92 8.38
CA SER A 301 -2.24 -21.40 7.08
C SER A 301 -3.70 -21.71 6.78
N TRP A 302 -4.46 -20.73 6.29
CA TRP A 302 -5.89 -20.92 5.98
C TRP A 302 -6.66 -21.54 7.15
N ALA A 303 -6.36 -21.11 8.39
CA ALA A 303 -6.93 -21.69 9.59
C ALA A 303 -8.46 -21.81 9.54
N LYS A 304 -8.94 -23.03 9.78
CA LYS A 304 -10.36 -23.39 9.81
C LYS A 304 -10.77 -23.73 11.24
N ASP A 305 -11.71 -22.97 11.80
CA ASP A 305 -12.38 -23.30 13.05
C ASP A 305 -13.77 -22.65 13.07
N ARG A 306 -14.78 -23.51 12.91
CA ARG A 306 -16.20 -23.14 12.84
C ARG A 306 -16.68 -22.39 14.08
N ARG A 307 -16.05 -22.61 15.25
CA ARG A 307 -16.35 -21.88 16.49
C ARG A 307 -16.21 -20.38 16.32
N TYR A 308 -15.20 -19.90 15.57
CA TYR A 308 -15.02 -18.47 15.33
C TYR A 308 -16.00 -17.91 14.31
N VAL A 309 -16.43 -18.72 13.35
CA VAL A 309 -17.47 -18.35 12.39
C VAL A 309 -18.83 -18.20 13.10
N GLU A 310 -19.15 -19.12 14.00
CA GLU A 310 -20.33 -19.05 14.86
C GLU A 310 -20.26 -17.88 15.84
N LEU A 311 -19.09 -17.65 16.45
CA LEU A 311 -18.87 -16.51 17.33
C LEU A 311 -19.05 -15.19 16.58
N TYR A 312 -18.50 -15.06 15.37
CA TYR A 312 -18.70 -13.90 14.49
C TYR A 312 -20.19 -13.63 14.25
N ARG A 313 -20.94 -14.66 13.86
CA ARG A 313 -22.39 -14.55 13.65
C ARG A 313 -23.13 -14.13 14.91
N SER A 314 -22.85 -14.78 16.04
CA SER A 314 -23.49 -14.47 17.31
C SER A 314 -23.21 -13.03 17.77
N MET A 315 -22.00 -12.53 17.53
CA MET A 315 -21.60 -11.16 17.82
C MET A 315 -22.38 -10.17 16.96
N ARG A 316 -22.50 -10.41 15.64
CA ARG A 316 -23.30 -9.54 14.76
C ARG A 316 -24.77 -9.50 15.17
N LEU A 317 -25.36 -10.66 15.53
CA LEU A 317 -26.73 -10.72 16.03
C LEU A 317 -26.92 -9.93 17.33
N ARG A 318 -26.00 -10.07 18.29
CA ARG A 318 -26.03 -9.33 19.56
C ARG A 318 -25.91 -7.82 19.36
N LEU A 319 -25.16 -7.41 18.35
CA LEU A 319 -24.97 -6.01 17.97
C LEU A 319 -26.08 -5.49 17.05
N GLY A 320 -27.14 -6.26 16.78
CA GLY A 320 -28.22 -5.83 15.89
C GLY A 320 -27.80 -5.62 14.42
N LEU A 321 -26.62 -6.12 14.03
CA LEU A 321 -26.09 -5.98 12.68
C LEU A 321 -26.73 -7.02 11.75
N PRO A 322 -27.06 -6.66 10.50
CA PRO A 322 -27.66 -7.59 9.56
C PRO A 322 -26.72 -8.76 9.26
N VAL A 323 -27.19 -10.00 9.41
CA VAL A 323 -26.41 -11.21 9.08
C VAL A 323 -26.81 -11.69 7.70
N HIS A 324 -26.13 -11.18 6.67
CA HIS A 324 -26.20 -11.71 5.32
C HIS A 324 -24.90 -12.47 5.06
N ASP A 325 -24.92 -13.78 5.29
CA ASP A 325 -23.80 -14.67 4.94
C ASP A 325 -24.33 -15.93 4.26
N ASN A 326 -24.43 -15.86 2.94
CA ASN A 326 -24.91 -16.95 2.09
C ASN A 326 -24.00 -18.19 2.14
N TYR A 327 -22.79 -18.05 2.69
CA TYR A 327 -21.79 -19.12 2.81
C TYR A 327 -21.61 -19.58 4.26
N PHE A 328 -22.42 -19.12 5.20
CA PHE A 328 -22.25 -19.45 6.63
C PHE A 328 -22.17 -20.97 6.88
N GLN A 329 -22.93 -21.76 6.14
CA GLN A 329 -22.96 -23.22 6.32
C GLN A 329 -21.69 -23.92 5.83
N THR A 330 -20.98 -23.32 4.88
CA THR A 330 -19.79 -23.90 4.22
C THR A 330 -18.49 -23.18 4.59
N ARG A 331 -18.59 -22.03 5.26
CA ARG A 331 -17.44 -21.22 5.68
C ARG A 331 -16.88 -21.77 6.99
N GLU A 332 -15.64 -22.23 6.91
CA GLU A 332 -14.90 -22.72 8.08
C GLU A 332 -13.70 -21.83 8.45
N LEU A 333 -13.28 -20.94 7.54
CA LEU A 333 -12.13 -20.08 7.72
C LEU A 333 -12.35 -19.07 8.86
N ILE A 334 -11.35 -18.95 9.74
CA ILE A 334 -11.31 -17.89 10.75
C ILE A 334 -11.33 -16.54 10.02
N PRO A 335 -12.32 -15.67 10.27
CA PRO A 335 -12.45 -14.43 9.53
C PRO A 335 -11.37 -13.43 9.96
N THR A 336 -10.46 -13.10 9.05
CA THR A 336 -9.41 -12.10 9.26
C THR A 336 -9.43 -11.04 8.15
N HIS A 337 -9.53 -9.76 8.51
CA HIS A 337 -9.56 -8.63 7.56
C HIS A 337 -8.47 -7.59 7.83
N SER A 338 -7.22 -8.05 7.93
CA SER A 338 -6.05 -7.22 8.19
C SER A 338 -4.78 -7.99 7.84
N TYR A 339 -3.74 -7.32 7.34
CA TYR A 339 -2.44 -7.97 7.12
C TYR A 339 -1.84 -8.43 8.45
N VAL A 340 -1.83 -7.55 9.46
CA VAL A 340 -1.24 -7.86 10.77
C VAL A 340 -2.07 -8.89 11.54
N LEU A 341 -3.40 -8.75 11.60
CA LEU A 341 -4.23 -9.71 12.32
C LEU A 341 -4.27 -11.06 11.62
N GLY A 342 -4.35 -11.07 10.28
CA GLY A 342 -4.28 -12.31 9.50
C GLY A 342 -2.97 -13.05 9.73
N ALA A 343 -1.83 -12.35 9.63
CA ALA A 343 -0.52 -12.94 9.89
C ALA A 343 -0.35 -13.41 11.34
N TRP A 344 -0.95 -12.71 12.32
CA TRP A 344 -0.92 -13.13 13.72
C TRP A 344 -1.78 -14.37 13.96
N VAL A 345 -2.99 -14.41 13.40
CA VAL A 345 -3.86 -15.60 13.49
C VAL A 345 -3.20 -16.80 12.84
N GLU A 346 -2.61 -16.65 11.65
CA GLU A 346 -1.98 -17.78 10.93
C GLU A 346 -0.66 -18.21 11.56
N ALA A 347 0.27 -17.28 11.79
CA ALA A 347 1.67 -17.55 12.12
C ALA A 347 2.11 -17.09 13.52
N GLY A 348 1.19 -16.59 14.35
CA GLY A 348 1.50 -16.13 15.69
C GLY A 348 2.26 -14.80 15.75
N ALA A 349 2.91 -14.54 16.87
CA ALA A 349 3.53 -13.26 17.18
C ALA A 349 4.61 -12.84 16.16
N LEU A 350 5.33 -13.79 15.56
CA LEU A 350 6.36 -13.50 14.56
C LEU A 350 5.78 -12.99 13.24
N GLY A 351 4.59 -13.45 12.85
CA GLY A 351 3.87 -12.90 11.70
C GLY A 351 3.40 -11.46 11.95
N ALA A 352 2.92 -11.17 13.16
CA ALA A 352 2.54 -9.81 13.56
C ALA A 352 3.75 -8.87 13.57
N LEU A 353 4.88 -9.32 14.11
CA LEU A 353 6.12 -8.55 14.24
C LEU A 353 6.61 -8.02 12.88
N PHE A 354 6.56 -8.86 11.83
CA PHE A 354 6.91 -8.44 10.48
C PHE A 354 6.04 -7.25 10.01
N TRP A 355 4.71 -7.35 10.15
CA TRP A 355 3.81 -6.29 9.70
C TRP A 355 3.86 -5.04 10.57
N LEU A 356 4.11 -5.17 11.87
CA LEU A 356 4.35 -4.02 12.76
C LEU A 356 5.62 -3.26 12.38
N TYR A 357 6.68 -3.96 11.99
CA TYR A 357 7.88 -3.32 11.44
C TYR A 357 7.56 -2.60 10.12
N VAL A 358 6.84 -3.25 9.19
CA VAL A 358 6.44 -2.65 7.91
C VAL A 358 5.54 -1.43 8.11
N LEU A 359 4.66 -1.44 9.11
CA LEU A 359 3.81 -0.30 9.48
C LEU A 359 4.62 0.93 9.90
N GLY A 360 5.85 0.76 10.39
CA GLY A 360 6.76 1.86 10.70
C GLY A 360 7.31 2.58 9.46
N LEU A 361 7.44 1.89 8.32
CA LEU A 361 8.10 2.43 7.13
C LEU A 361 7.42 3.69 6.55
N PRO A 362 6.08 3.75 6.39
CA PRO A 362 5.39 4.97 5.96
C PRO A 362 5.75 6.20 6.79
N PHE A 363 5.81 6.07 8.12
CA PHE A 363 6.10 7.19 9.01
C PHE A 363 7.53 7.69 8.86
N VAL A 364 8.51 6.77 8.77
CA VAL A 364 9.91 7.13 8.52
C VAL A 364 10.07 7.77 7.14
N ALA A 365 9.40 7.23 6.12
CA ALA A 365 9.43 7.78 4.76
C ALA A 365 8.87 9.21 4.71
N ILE A 366 7.68 9.44 5.31
CA ILE A 366 7.06 10.78 5.41
C ILE A 366 7.97 11.74 6.20
N TYR A 367 8.53 11.29 7.34
CA TYR A 367 9.45 12.11 8.11
C TYR A 367 10.64 12.57 7.27
N GLN A 368 11.23 11.67 6.48
CA GLN A 368 12.31 12.06 5.59
C GLN A 368 11.87 12.93 4.41
N LEU A 369 10.63 12.79 3.91
CA LEU A 369 10.08 13.68 2.87
C LEU A 369 9.97 15.12 3.36
N LEU A 370 9.61 15.36 4.62
CA LEU A 370 9.60 16.71 5.19
C LEU A 370 10.98 17.39 5.10
N GLY A 371 12.04 16.60 5.06
CA GLY A 371 13.43 17.05 4.98
C GLY A 371 13.99 17.23 3.56
N ARG A 372 13.24 16.94 2.47
CA ARG A 372 13.79 16.97 1.11
C ARG A 372 12.79 17.37 0.03
N ASN A 373 13.30 17.96 -1.04
CA ASN A 373 12.56 18.16 -2.28
C ASN A 373 12.58 16.88 -3.12
N GLU A 374 11.58 16.02 -2.91
CA GLU A 374 11.40 14.79 -3.69
C GLU A 374 10.34 14.98 -4.80
N PRO A 375 10.69 14.78 -6.09
CA PRO A 375 9.73 14.82 -7.18
C PRO A 375 8.65 13.74 -7.14
N LEU A 376 8.95 12.57 -6.58
CA LEU A 376 7.98 11.48 -6.42
C LEU A 376 7.06 11.64 -5.20
N LEU A 377 7.02 12.83 -4.57
CA LEU A 377 6.18 13.14 -3.41
C LEU A 377 4.75 12.55 -3.46
N PRO A 378 3.93 12.79 -4.50
CA PRO A 378 2.55 12.29 -4.52
C PRO A 378 2.47 10.75 -4.56
N LEU A 379 3.41 10.09 -5.22
CA LEU A 379 3.50 8.64 -5.24
C LEU A 379 3.86 8.09 -3.87
N VAL A 380 4.88 8.65 -3.23
CA VAL A 380 5.33 8.19 -1.91
C VAL A 380 4.25 8.45 -0.86
N ALA A 381 3.58 9.60 -0.89
CA ALA A 381 2.48 9.93 0.02
C ALA A 381 1.29 8.97 -0.12
N TYR A 382 0.86 8.69 -1.36
CA TYR A 382 -0.23 7.76 -1.62
C TYR A 382 0.09 6.33 -1.17
N LEU A 383 1.30 5.84 -1.51
CA LEU A 383 1.74 4.50 -1.10
C LEU A 383 1.91 4.39 0.43
N SER A 384 2.37 5.46 1.08
CA SER A 384 2.48 5.53 2.55
C SER A 384 1.12 5.35 3.21
N ILE A 385 0.13 6.17 2.83
CA ILE A 385 -1.22 6.09 3.39
C ILE A 385 -1.91 4.79 3.02
N GLY A 386 -1.73 4.32 1.78
CA GLY A 386 -2.25 3.04 1.33
C GLY A 386 -1.78 1.90 2.21
N LEU A 387 -0.49 1.87 2.58
CA LEU A 387 0.07 0.83 3.45
C LEU A 387 -0.38 0.98 4.92
N VAL A 388 -0.46 2.21 5.45
CA VAL A 388 -1.02 2.51 6.79
C VAL A 388 -2.48 2.04 6.89
N TRP A 389 -3.26 2.16 5.82
CA TRP A 389 -4.62 1.65 5.76
C TRP A 389 -4.68 0.12 5.59
N ALA A 390 -3.86 -0.43 4.70
CA ALA A 390 -3.96 -1.83 4.31
C ALA A 390 -3.58 -2.78 5.45
N ILE A 391 -2.54 -2.47 6.21
CA ILE A 391 -2.08 -3.31 7.32
C ILE A 391 -3.18 -3.59 8.35
N PRO A 392 -3.89 -2.58 8.90
CA PRO A 392 -4.96 -2.80 9.86
C PRO A 392 -6.33 -3.17 9.26
N PHE A 393 -6.60 -2.88 7.97
CA PHE A 393 -7.99 -2.94 7.46
C PHE A 393 -8.20 -3.72 6.16
N SER A 394 -7.14 -4.27 5.54
CA SER A 394 -7.26 -5.01 4.28
C SER A 394 -6.78 -6.45 4.45
N PRO A 395 -7.40 -7.42 3.76
CA PRO A 395 -6.93 -8.80 3.77
C PRO A 395 -5.63 -8.94 2.97
N PHE A 396 -4.64 -9.65 3.51
CA PHE A 396 -3.39 -9.92 2.79
C PHE A 396 -3.52 -11.18 1.94
N GLY A 397 -3.37 -11.05 0.63
CA GLY A 397 -3.41 -12.17 -0.31
C GLY A 397 -3.67 -11.69 -1.73
N ALA A 398 -3.76 -12.62 -2.67
CA ALA A 398 -4.11 -12.33 -4.06
C ALA A 398 -3.31 -11.14 -4.65
N THR A 399 -3.98 -10.14 -5.20
CA THR A 399 -3.34 -8.96 -5.81
C THR A 399 -2.72 -7.99 -4.80
N GLU A 400 -3.13 -8.05 -3.52
CA GLU A 400 -2.63 -7.15 -2.47
C GLU A 400 -1.16 -7.39 -2.14
N ARG A 401 -0.64 -8.61 -2.33
CA ARG A 401 0.79 -8.90 -2.10
C ARG A 401 1.70 -8.13 -3.06
N PHE A 402 1.27 -7.89 -4.30
CA PHE A 402 2.06 -7.15 -5.29
C PHE A 402 2.12 -5.67 -4.96
N ILE A 403 0.98 -5.08 -4.58
CA ILE A 403 0.95 -3.66 -4.24
C ILE A 403 1.68 -3.39 -2.93
N ALA A 404 1.56 -4.27 -1.93
CA ALA A 404 2.33 -4.17 -0.69
C ALA A 404 3.84 -4.25 -0.96
N ALA A 405 4.29 -5.14 -1.87
CA ALA A 405 5.69 -5.23 -2.23
C ALA A 405 6.19 -3.93 -2.89
N TYR A 406 5.39 -3.37 -3.81
CA TYR A 406 5.71 -2.09 -4.44
C TYR A 406 5.74 -0.93 -3.44
N GLN A 407 4.77 -0.86 -2.52
CA GLN A 407 4.73 0.12 -1.43
C GLN A 407 6.02 0.03 -0.59
N ILE A 408 6.38 -1.15 -0.12
CA ILE A 408 7.59 -1.36 0.69
C ILE A 408 8.85 -0.92 -0.06
N VAL A 409 8.99 -1.29 -1.33
CA VAL A 409 10.16 -0.94 -2.15
C VAL A 409 10.29 0.57 -2.33
N VAL A 410 9.21 1.29 -2.63
CA VAL A 410 9.23 2.74 -2.81
C VAL A 410 9.58 3.44 -1.48
N LEU A 411 8.98 3.00 -0.38
CA LEU A 411 9.23 3.58 0.95
C LEU A 411 10.67 3.32 1.40
N MET A 412 11.18 2.11 1.21
CA MET A 412 12.59 1.79 1.50
C MET A 412 13.54 2.61 0.63
N TRP A 413 13.21 2.82 -0.64
CA TRP A 413 14.03 3.62 -1.55
C TRP A 413 14.12 5.07 -1.06
N VAL A 414 12.99 5.64 -0.66
CA VAL A 414 12.90 6.95 -0.02
C VAL A 414 13.76 6.95 1.25
N ILE A 415 13.61 5.96 2.13
CA ILE A 415 14.34 5.88 3.42
C ILE A 415 15.86 5.79 3.25
N ARG A 416 16.33 5.09 2.22
CA ARG A 416 17.76 4.79 1.99
C ARG A 416 18.45 5.77 1.06
N SER A 417 17.71 6.48 0.22
CA SER A 417 18.29 7.46 -0.69
C SER A 417 18.94 8.60 0.10
N PRO A 418 20.23 8.91 -0.12
CA PRO A 418 20.91 9.98 0.59
C PRO A 418 20.17 11.32 0.36
N SER A 419 19.99 12.09 1.44
CA SER A 419 19.41 13.42 1.36
C SER A 419 20.41 14.36 0.68
N PHE A 420 20.12 14.78 -0.56
CA PHE A 420 20.91 15.79 -1.29
C PHE A 420 21.13 17.10 -0.50
N VAL A 421 20.32 17.37 0.53
CA VAL A 421 20.40 18.56 1.39
C VAL A 421 21.69 18.58 2.24
N ASN A 422 22.23 17.42 2.65
CA ASN A 422 23.43 17.38 3.48
C ASN A 422 24.71 17.71 2.70
N ASP A 423 24.76 17.42 1.40
CA ASP A 423 25.95 17.71 0.58
C ASP A 423 26.03 19.20 0.21
N ALA A 424 24.89 19.85 -0.03
CA ALA A 424 24.84 21.29 -0.30
C ALA A 424 25.20 22.16 0.92
N LEU A 425 24.95 21.68 2.15
CA LEU A 425 25.31 22.37 3.38
C LEU A 425 26.76 22.10 3.81
N LYS A 426 27.30 20.90 3.56
CA LYS A 426 28.73 20.63 3.76
C LYS A 426 29.63 21.40 2.79
N GLY A 427 29.15 21.69 1.57
CA GLY A 427 29.87 22.48 0.58
C GLY A 427 29.93 23.99 0.86
N ARG A 428 29.16 24.51 1.84
CA ARG A 428 29.13 25.95 2.17
C ARG A 428 29.87 26.33 3.46
N SER A 429 30.44 25.36 4.19
CA SER A 429 31.25 25.62 5.39
C SER A 429 32.77 25.52 5.15
N LEU A 430 33.21 25.50 3.89
CA LEU A 430 34.62 25.42 3.48
C LEU A 430 35.01 26.55 2.51
N GLY A 431 34.26 27.65 2.48
CA GLY A 431 34.55 28.84 1.68
C GLY A 431 34.71 30.07 2.55
#